data_AF-A0A1I6T769-F1
#
_entry.id   AF-A0A1I6T769-F1
#
_cell.length_a   1.000
_cell.length_b   1.000
_cell.length_c   1.000
_cell.angle_alpha   90.00
_cell.angle_beta   90.00
_cell.angle_gamma   90.00
#
_symmetry.space_group_name_H-M   'P 1'
#
loop_
_entity.id
_entity.type
_entity.pdbx_description
1 polymer ?
#
loop_
_entity_poly.entity_id
_entity_poly.type
_entity_poly.pdbx_seq_one_letter_code
_entity_poly.pdbx_strand_id
1 'polypeptide(L)'
;MNEFTFYLMRYGMYAVYGIIVFLVLKFIFSKTLKNYHSNWNTLIDNFEYSPKEFYQRLKTELESHGVTKISIKETMHKEGGMMSHSRLYLRATWKDYQYDICGAKFGHGFFVSWWLLYKDSIGKILISKIPFVGGWLARRLYPVTYYRIDTASMFMSYAQSSVLKVIEDITNDKGVRALTEAEKKPVLNNIFIR
;
A
#
# COMPACT_ATOMS: atom_id res chain seq x y z
N MET A 1 -25.64 47.03 24.77
CA MET A 1 -25.68 45.84 23.89
C MET A 1 -27.02 45.17 24.13
N ASN A 2 -27.91 45.11 23.14
CA ASN A 2 -29.28 44.58 23.33
C ASN A 2 -29.22 43.10 23.71
N GLU A 3 -30.13 42.62 24.57
CA GLU A 3 -30.18 41.21 24.99
C GLU A 3 -30.17 40.26 23.78
N PHE A 4 -30.90 40.63 22.72
CA PHE A 4 -30.89 39.91 21.45
C PHE A 4 -29.48 39.74 20.85
N THR A 5 -28.67 40.80 20.81
CA THR A 5 -27.28 40.74 20.30
C THR A 5 -26.37 39.90 21.19
N PHE A 6 -26.60 39.91 22.51
CA PHE A 6 -25.85 39.08 23.47
C PHE A 6 -26.13 37.59 23.28
N TYR A 7 -27.41 37.20 23.19
CA TYR A 7 -27.77 35.81 22.93
C TYR A 7 -27.31 35.35 21.54
N LEU A 8 -27.45 36.19 20.51
CA LEU A 8 -27.00 35.88 19.16
C LEU A 8 -25.48 35.63 19.12
N MET A 9 -24.66 36.47 19.77
CA MET A 9 -23.22 36.24 19.89
C MET A 9 -22.89 34.96 20.66
N ARG A 10 -23.58 34.70 21.78
CA ARG A 10 -23.30 33.53 22.63
C ARG A 10 -23.63 32.21 21.93
N TYR A 11 -24.81 32.09 21.33
CA TYR A 11 -25.20 30.90 20.56
C TYR A 11 -24.41 30.77 19.26
N GLY A 12 -24.08 31.89 18.60
CA GLY A 12 -23.18 31.90 17.45
C GLY A 12 -21.80 31.35 17.79
N MET A 13 -21.22 31.73 18.93
CA MET A 13 -19.94 31.16 19.40
C MET A 13 -20.03 29.66 19.68
N TYR A 14 -21.11 29.16 20.30
CA TYR A 14 -21.28 27.72 20.51
C TYR A 14 -21.39 26.95 19.19
N ALA A 15 -22.06 27.51 18.18
CA ALA A 15 -22.12 26.93 16.85
C ALA A 15 -20.72 26.88 16.20
N VAL A 16 -19.92 27.95 16.32
CA VAL A 16 -18.54 27.98 15.83
C VAL A 16 -17.67 26.93 16.54
N TYR A 17 -17.75 26.81 17.87
CA TYR A 17 -17.04 25.77 18.60
C TYR A 17 -17.48 24.36 18.18
N GLY A 18 -18.77 24.13 17.96
CA GLY A 18 -19.31 22.88 17.45
C GLY A 18 -18.74 22.52 16.07
N ILE A 19 -18.66 23.49 15.16
CA ILE A 19 -18.06 23.31 13.83
C ILE A 19 -16.57 22.99 13.94
N ILE A 20 -15.82 23.71 14.78
CA ILE A 20 -14.39 23.46 14.99
C ILE A 20 -14.17 22.04 15.53
N VAL A 21 -14.92 21.63 16.56
CA VAL A 21 -14.83 20.27 17.12
C VAL A 21 -15.17 19.23 16.06
N PHE A 22 -16.22 19.44 15.27
CA PHE A 22 -16.59 18.53 14.18
C PHE A 22 -15.49 18.41 13.12
N LEU A 23 -14.87 19.52 12.70
CA LEU A 23 -13.76 19.52 11.74
C LEU A 23 -12.53 18.80 12.31
N VAL A 24 -12.23 19.00 13.59
CA VAL A 24 -11.13 18.31 14.29
C VAL A 24 -11.40 16.80 14.36
N LEU A 25 -12.62 16.39 14.74
CA LEU A 25 -12.99 14.97 14.78
C LEU A 25 -12.92 14.36 13.37
N LYS A 26 -13.48 15.02 12.35
CA LYS A 26 -13.41 14.56 10.97
C LYS A 26 -11.96 14.41 10.48
N PHE A 27 -11.08 15.32 10.87
CA PHE A 27 -9.66 15.24 10.57
C PHE A 27 -8.98 14.05 11.26
N ILE A 28 -9.23 13.85 12.56
CA ILE A 28 -8.71 12.71 13.33
C ILE A 28 -9.18 11.36 12.75
N PHE A 29 -10.45 11.27 12.35
CA PHE A 29 -11.02 10.05 11.75
C PHE A 29 -10.82 9.93 10.24
N SER A 30 -10.13 10.89 9.61
CA SER A 30 -9.80 10.80 8.19
C SER A 30 -8.89 9.60 7.90
N LYS A 31 -8.96 9.10 6.66
CA LYS A 31 -8.14 7.97 6.22
C LYS A 31 -6.67 8.37 6.24
N THR A 32 -5.85 7.59 6.94
CA THR A 32 -4.40 7.73 6.89
C THR A 32 -3.89 7.40 5.49
N LEU A 33 -3.09 8.29 4.89
CA LEU A 33 -2.42 8.03 3.63
C LEU A 33 -1.47 6.85 3.80
N LYS A 34 -1.53 5.88 2.87
CA LYS A 34 -0.62 4.74 2.87
C LYS A 34 0.73 5.19 2.29
N ASN A 35 1.80 5.01 3.06
CA ASN A 35 3.15 5.27 2.59
C ASN A 35 3.71 4.03 1.89
N TYR A 36 4.16 4.18 0.65
CA TYR A 36 4.76 3.11 -0.14
C TYR A 36 6.24 3.39 -0.43
N HIS A 37 7.03 2.32 -0.45
CA HIS A 37 8.46 2.35 -0.77
C HIS A 37 8.69 2.29 -2.28
N SER A 38 8.04 1.33 -2.94
CA SER A 38 8.25 1.06 -4.36
C SER A 38 7.02 0.39 -4.95
N ASN A 39 6.93 0.45 -6.28
CA ASN A 39 5.93 -0.26 -7.04
C ASN A 39 6.51 -0.73 -8.36
N TRP A 40 5.76 -1.60 -9.03
CA TRP A 40 6.08 -2.06 -10.36
C TRP A 40 4.82 -2.57 -11.05
N ASN A 41 4.81 -2.52 -12.37
CA ASN A 41 3.79 -3.16 -13.17
C ASN A 41 4.33 -3.53 -14.55
N THR A 42 3.69 -4.52 -15.16
CA THR A 42 3.89 -4.90 -16.55
C THR A 42 2.61 -5.50 -17.12
N LEU A 43 2.40 -5.33 -18.42
CA LEU A 43 1.41 -6.07 -19.18
C LEU A 43 2.14 -7.10 -20.06
N ILE A 44 1.73 -8.36 -19.97
CA ILE A 44 2.21 -9.41 -20.85
C ILE A 44 1.16 -9.58 -21.95
N ASP A 45 1.48 -9.11 -23.15
CA ASP A 45 0.58 -9.15 -24.30
C ASP A 45 0.36 -10.58 -24.80
N ASN A 46 -0.83 -10.85 -25.34
CA ASN A 46 -1.22 -12.15 -25.91
C ASN A 46 -1.04 -13.34 -24.95
N PHE A 47 -1.15 -13.08 -23.65
CA PHE A 47 -0.98 -14.08 -22.61
C PHE A 47 -2.20 -14.08 -21.71
N GLU A 48 -3.06 -15.09 -21.85
CA GLU A 48 -4.14 -15.32 -20.91
C GLU A 48 -3.72 -16.32 -19.83
N TYR A 49 -3.80 -15.89 -18.58
CA TYR A 49 -3.49 -16.73 -17.42
C TYR A 49 -4.51 -16.53 -16.31
N SER A 50 -4.70 -17.56 -15.48
CA SER A 50 -5.61 -17.50 -14.33
C SER A 50 -4.91 -16.78 -13.16
N PRO A 51 -5.49 -15.68 -12.61
CA PRO A 51 -4.95 -15.04 -11.41
C PRO A 51 -4.75 -16.01 -10.24
N LYS A 52 -5.66 -16.96 -10.08
CA LYS A 52 -5.60 -17.94 -8.98
C LYS A 52 -4.44 -18.91 -9.13
N GLU A 53 -4.20 -19.41 -10.34
CA GLU A 53 -3.05 -20.28 -10.63
C GLU A 53 -1.73 -19.50 -10.45
N PHE A 54 -1.70 -18.24 -10.89
CA PHE A 54 -0.57 -17.35 -10.69
C PHE A 54 -0.26 -17.18 -9.20
N TYR A 55 -1.28 -16.93 -8.37
CA TYR A 55 -1.11 -16.78 -6.93
C TYR A 55 -0.70 -18.06 -6.21
N GLN A 56 -1.17 -19.22 -6.66
CA GLN A 56 -0.74 -20.51 -6.12
C GLN A 56 0.76 -20.72 -6.37
N ARG A 57 1.23 -20.52 -7.62
CA ARG A 57 2.65 -20.63 -7.97
C ARG A 57 3.50 -19.62 -7.22
N LEU A 58 3.06 -18.37 -7.16
CA LEU A 58 3.77 -17.31 -6.45
C LEU A 58 3.85 -17.55 -4.95
N LYS A 59 2.80 -18.10 -4.33
CA LYS A 59 2.82 -18.50 -2.93
C LYS A 59 3.87 -19.58 -2.69
N THR A 60 3.89 -20.64 -3.50
CA THR A 60 4.89 -21.71 -3.39
C THR A 60 6.32 -21.16 -3.55
N GLU A 61 6.53 -20.28 -4.52
CA GLU A 61 7.83 -19.66 -4.75
C GLU A 61 8.27 -18.76 -3.58
N LEU A 62 7.36 -17.96 -3.02
CA LEU A 62 7.65 -17.13 -1.85
C LEU A 62 7.85 -17.94 -0.54
N GLU A 63 7.48 -19.21 -0.51
CA GLU A 63 7.69 -20.10 0.65
C GLU A 63 9.00 -20.90 0.52
N SER A 64 9.53 -21.09 -0.70
CA SER A 64 10.65 -22.00 -0.99
C SER A 64 12.03 -21.51 -0.54
N HIS A 65 12.20 -20.20 -0.32
CA HIS A 65 13.51 -19.57 -0.06
C HIS A 65 13.89 -19.39 1.41
N GLY A 66 13.18 -20.05 2.34
CA GLY A 66 13.57 -20.09 3.76
C GLY A 66 13.46 -18.76 4.51
N VAL A 67 12.75 -17.76 3.98
CA VAL A 67 12.51 -16.49 4.68
C VAL A 67 11.59 -16.74 5.89
N THR A 68 12.17 -16.74 7.08
CA THR A 68 11.39 -16.96 8.31
C THR A 68 10.41 -15.82 8.57
N LYS A 69 9.23 -16.16 9.10
CA LYS A 69 8.17 -15.22 9.51
C LYS A 69 7.54 -14.41 8.36
N ILE A 70 7.63 -14.88 7.12
CA ILE A 70 6.79 -14.37 6.03
C ILE A 70 5.36 -14.90 6.19
N SER A 71 4.37 -14.03 6.05
CA SER A 71 2.95 -14.39 6.07
C SER A 71 2.35 -14.07 4.71
N ILE A 72 1.81 -15.09 4.05
CA ILE A 72 1.23 -14.95 2.71
C ILE A 72 -0.25 -15.26 2.79
N LYS A 73 -1.08 -14.36 2.27
CA LYS A 73 -2.54 -14.53 2.21
C LYS A 73 -3.15 -13.83 1.03
N GLU A 74 -4.25 -14.37 0.55
CA GLU A 74 -5.12 -13.69 -0.41
C GLU A 74 -5.95 -12.62 0.31
N THR A 75 -6.09 -11.44 -0.29
CA THR A 75 -6.84 -10.32 0.27
C THR A 75 -7.62 -9.59 -0.81
N MET A 76 -8.85 -9.19 -0.48
CA MET A 76 -9.71 -8.43 -1.38
C MET A 76 -9.57 -6.94 -1.09
N HIS A 77 -9.16 -6.17 -2.10
CA HIS A 77 -9.09 -4.73 -2.05
C HIS A 77 -10.23 -4.09 -2.81
N LYS A 78 -11.05 -3.31 -2.09
CA LYS A 78 -12.08 -2.46 -2.70
C LYS A 78 -11.42 -1.28 -3.42
N GLU A 79 -11.87 -0.99 -4.64
CA GLU A 79 -11.38 0.15 -5.44
C GLU A 79 -11.71 1.51 -4.79
N GLY A 80 -12.79 1.59 -4.00
CA GLY A 80 -13.25 2.83 -3.41
C GLY A 80 -14.17 2.64 -2.20
N GLY A 81 -15.39 3.18 -2.31
CA GLY A 81 -16.38 3.20 -1.23
C GLY A 81 -16.88 1.82 -0.81
N MET A 82 -17.81 1.79 0.15
CA MET A 82 -18.34 0.54 0.72
C MET A 82 -18.93 -0.43 -0.33
N MET A 83 -19.40 0.13 -1.46
CA MET A 83 -20.07 -0.58 -2.57
C MET A 83 -19.22 -0.75 -3.83
N SER A 84 -17.93 -0.41 -3.82
CA SER A 84 -17.10 -0.52 -5.03
C SER A 84 -16.71 -1.97 -5.34
N HIS A 85 -16.34 -2.23 -6.60
CA HIS A 85 -15.69 -3.47 -7.00
C HIS A 85 -14.45 -3.76 -6.15
N SER A 86 -14.11 -5.05 -6.08
CA SER A 86 -12.95 -5.52 -5.33
C SER A 86 -12.07 -6.36 -6.23
N ARG A 87 -10.76 -6.22 -6.03
CA ARG A 87 -9.73 -6.99 -6.74
C ARG A 87 -9.03 -7.89 -5.74
N LEU A 88 -8.75 -9.11 -6.18
CA LEU A 88 -7.95 -10.07 -5.43
C LEU A 88 -6.47 -9.68 -5.52
N TYR A 89 -5.77 -9.78 -4.40
CA TYR A 89 -4.34 -9.60 -4.29
C TYR A 89 -3.74 -10.74 -3.49
N LEU A 90 -2.52 -11.13 -3.83
CA LEU A 90 -1.68 -11.91 -2.94
C LEU A 90 -0.86 -10.95 -2.08
N ARG A 91 -1.03 -11.00 -0.76
CA ARG A 91 -0.29 -10.18 0.19
C ARG A 91 0.78 -11.02 0.86
N ALA A 92 2.03 -10.64 0.67
CA ALA A 92 3.15 -11.11 1.46
C ALA A 92 3.50 -10.06 2.53
N THR A 93 3.51 -10.45 3.80
CA THR A 93 3.86 -9.57 4.92
C THR A 93 5.10 -10.10 5.61
N TRP A 94 6.09 -9.25 5.83
CA TRP A 94 7.30 -9.58 6.56
C TRP A 94 7.72 -8.39 7.41
N LYS A 95 7.88 -8.59 8.72
CA LYS A 95 8.11 -7.49 9.69
C LYS A 95 7.05 -6.37 9.52
N ASP A 96 7.50 -5.14 9.29
CA ASP A 96 6.69 -3.94 9.08
C ASP A 96 6.51 -3.61 7.59
N TYR A 97 6.62 -4.62 6.72
CA TYR A 97 6.52 -4.47 5.28
C TYR A 97 5.40 -5.32 4.72
N GLN A 98 4.64 -4.75 3.79
CA GLN A 98 3.54 -5.41 3.13
C GLN A 98 3.72 -5.29 1.62
N TYR A 99 3.80 -6.42 0.94
CA TYR A 99 3.98 -6.51 -0.50
C TYR A 99 2.71 -7.09 -1.11
N ASP A 100 1.93 -6.24 -1.79
CA ASP A 100 0.64 -6.60 -2.37
C ASP A 100 0.79 -6.81 -3.87
N ILE A 101 0.62 -8.05 -4.34
CA ILE A 101 0.73 -8.45 -5.75
C ILE A 101 -0.65 -8.61 -6.39
N CYS A 102 -0.86 -7.95 -7.53
CA CYS A 102 -2.01 -8.12 -8.40
C CYS A 102 -1.62 -8.90 -9.66
N GLY A 103 -2.40 -9.91 -10.00
CA GLY A 103 -2.41 -10.55 -11.31
C GLY A 103 -3.83 -10.48 -11.86
N ALA A 104 -4.02 -9.93 -13.05
CA ALA A 104 -5.35 -9.73 -13.62
C ALA A 104 -5.32 -9.89 -15.14
N LYS A 105 -6.37 -10.47 -15.71
CA LYS A 105 -6.59 -10.42 -17.16
C LYS A 105 -6.89 -8.98 -17.57
N PHE A 106 -6.26 -8.51 -18.64
CA PHE A 106 -6.47 -7.16 -19.19
C PHE A 106 -6.42 -7.21 -20.72
N GLY A 107 -7.59 -7.10 -21.36
CA GLY A 107 -7.70 -7.33 -22.80
C GLY A 107 -7.24 -8.75 -23.17
N HIS A 108 -6.37 -8.86 -24.18
CA HIS A 108 -5.73 -10.11 -24.60
C HIS A 108 -4.45 -10.44 -23.82
N GLY A 109 -4.16 -9.73 -22.73
CA GLY A 109 -2.95 -9.91 -21.94
C GLY A 109 -3.20 -10.22 -20.47
N PHE A 110 -2.11 -10.44 -19.75
CA PHE A 110 -2.10 -10.62 -18.30
C PHE A 110 -1.30 -9.49 -17.68
N PHE A 111 -1.98 -8.67 -16.89
CA PHE A 111 -1.40 -7.57 -16.15
C PHE A 111 -0.89 -8.07 -14.79
N VAL A 112 0.36 -7.76 -14.48
CA VAL A 112 0.95 -8.00 -13.17
C VAL A 112 1.41 -6.67 -12.59
N SER A 113 1.10 -6.43 -11.32
CA SER A 113 1.63 -5.28 -10.60
C SER A 113 1.83 -5.61 -9.14
N TRP A 114 2.64 -4.81 -8.46
CA TRP A 114 2.74 -4.89 -7.00
C TRP A 114 3.11 -3.55 -6.37
N TRP A 115 2.82 -3.46 -5.08
CA TRP A 115 3.15 -2.33 -4.24
C TRP A 115 3.81 -2.81 -2.95
N LEU A 116 4.96 -2.22 -2.61
CA LEU A 116 5.60 -2.40 -1.31
C LEU A 116 5.23 -1.23 -0.39
N LEU A 117 4.48 -1.56 0.66
CA LEU A 117 3.94 -0.63 1.62
C LEU A 117 4.66 -0.75 2.96
N TYR A 118 4.86 0.40 3.61
CA TYR A 118 5.29 0.43 4.99
C TYR A 118 4.09 0.26 5.92
N LYS A 119 4.19 -0.70 6.83
CA LYS A 119 3.24 -0.85 7.93
C LYS A 119 3.68 0.06 9.06
N ASP A 120 3.02 1.21 9.17
CA ASP A 120 3.25 2.10 10.29
C ASP A 120 2.66 1.51 11.58
N SER A 121 3.40 1.69 12.68
CA SER A 121 2.96 1.24 13.99
C SER A 121 1.67 1.98 14.40
N ILE A 122 0.82 1.31 15.18
CA ILE A 122 -0.42 1.91 15.68
C ILE A 122 -0.12 3.20 16.43
N GLY A 123 0.95 3.23 17.23
CA GLY A 123 1.41 4.43 17.93
C GLY A 123 1.76 5.59 16.99
N LYS A 124 2.49 5.32 15.89
CA LYS A 124 2.79 6.34 14.87
C LYS A 124 1.53 6.89 14.22
N ILE A 125 0.56 6.01 13.92
CA ILE A 125 -0.72 6.42 13.33
C ILE A 125 -1.49 7.32 14.31
N LEU A 126 -1.59 6.93 15.58
CA LEU A 126 -2.28 7.72 16.60
C LEU A 126 -1.63 9.10 16.79
N ILE A 127 -0.30 9.14 16.92
CA ILE A 127 0.45 10.40 17.10
C ILE A 127 0.30 11.29 15.86
N SER A 128 0.33 10.73 14.65
CA SER A 128 0.20 11.51 13.41
C SER A 128 -1.15 12.23 13.28
N LYS A 129 -2.17 11.76 14.00
CA LYS A 129 -3.53 12.32 13.99
C LYS A 129 -3.74 13.45 14.99
N ILE A 130 -2.77 13.73 15.88
CA ILE A 130 -2.85 14.85 16.81
C ILE A 130 -2.89 16.16 15.98
N PRO A 131 -3.91 17.01 16.14
CA PRO A 131 -3.99 18.27 15.40
C PRO A 131 -2.75 19.15 15.60
N PHE A 132 -2.35 19.87 14.55
CA PHE A 132 -1.23 20.83 14.51
C PHE A 132 0.18 20.25 14.70
N VAL A 133 0.40 19.42 15.73
CA VAL A 133 1.74 18.91 16.11
C VAL A 133 1.97 17.45 15.74
N GLY A 134 0.93 16.67 15.44
CA GLY A 134 1.01 15.22 15.28
C GLY A 134 1.94 14.76 14.16
N GLY A 135 1.89 15.40 12.99
CA GLY A 135 2.78 15.09 11.87
C GLY A 135 4.26 15.40 12.17
N TRP A 136 4.55 16.43 12.97
CA TRP A 136 5.90 16.73 13.43
C TRP A 136 6.37 15.72 14.48
N LEU A 137 5.54 15.45 15.50
CA LEU A 137 5.83 14.45 16.55
C LEU A 137 6.05 13.05 15.97
N ALA A 138 5.21 12.61 15.05
CA ALA A 138 5.32 11.30 14.42
C ALA A 138 6.64 11.16 13.65
N ARG A 139 7.09 12.21 12.94
CA ARG A 139 8.38 12.22 12.23
C ARG A 139 9.57 12.21 13.19
N ARG A 140 9.46 12.91 14.33
CA ARG A 140 10.52 12.98 15.35
C ARG A 140 10.66 11.67 16.13
N LEU A 141 9.54 11.05 16.51
CA LEU A 141 9.50 9.82 17.31
C LEU A 141 9.66 8.54 16.48
N TYR A 142 9.28 8.57 15.19
CA TYR A 142 9.39 7.44 14.27
C TYR A 142 10.15 7.83 13.00
N PRO A 143 11.45 8.17 13.10
CA PRO A 143 12.25 8.53 11.94
C PRO A 143 12.37 7.35 10.96
N VAL A 144 12.39 7.65 9.67
CA VAL A 144 12.79 6.66 8.65
C VAL A 144 14.30 6.50 8.75
N THR A 145 14.74 5.30 9.13
CA THR A 145 16.16 4.96 9.29
C THR A 145 16.69 4.25 8.05
N TYR A 146 18.01 4.32 7.81
CA TYR A 146 18.65 3.53 6.76
C TYR A 146 18.35 2.04 6.92
N TYR A 147 18.41 1.51 8.14
CA TYR A 147 18.03 0.12 8.43
C TYR A 147 16.62 -0.24 7.93
N ARG A 148 15.64 0.66 8.08
CA ARG A 148 14.26 0.45 7.59
C ARG A 148 14.19 0.49 6.06
N ILE A 149 14.94 1.38 5.42
CA ILE A 149 15.02 1.48 3.95
C ILE A 149 15.69 0.24 3.36
N ASP A 150 16.82 -0.17 3.93
CA ASP A 150 17.58 -1.34 3.46
C ASP A 150 16.77 -2.63 3.67
N THR A 151 16.08 -2.75 4.80
CA THR A 151 15.22 -3.91 5.06
C THR A 151 14.02 -3.96 4.09
N ALA A 152 13.45 -2.81 3.72
CA ALA A 152 12.43 -2.76 2.68
C ALA A 152 13.00 -3.20 1.32
N SER A 153 14.21 -2.75 0.98
CA SER A 153 14.89 -3.10 -0.27
C SER A 153 15.26 -4.58 -0.34
N MET A 154 15.68 -5.19 0.78
CA MET A 154 15.90 -6.65 0.87
C MET A 154 14.61 -7.42 0.56
N PHE A 155 13.52 -7.06 1.22
CA PHE A 155 12.24 -7.73 1.00
C PHE A 155 11.67 -7.51 -0.40
N MET A 156 11.82 -6.29 -0.93
CA MET A 156 11.46 -5.95 -2.30
C MET A 156 12.21 -6.82 -3.30
N SER A 157 13.54 -6.89 -3.17
CA SER A 157 14.40 -7.62 -4.12
C SER A 157 14.05 -9.11 -4.10
N TYR A 158 13.84 -9.65 -2.90
CA TYR A 158 13.36 -11.01 -2.71
C TYR A 158 12.02 -11.25 -3.41
N ALA A 159 10.97 -10.49 -3.04
CA ALA A 159 9.63 -10.69 -3.59
C ALA A 159 9.55 -10.42 -5.11
N GLN A 160 10.30 -9.43 -5.62
CA GLN A 160 10.38 -9.14 -7.05
C GLN A 160 11.03 -10.30 -7.79
N SER A 161 12.11 -10.88 -7.26
CA SER A 161 12.74 -12.05 -7.88
C SER A 161 11.79 -13.24 -7.99
N SER A 162 10.99 -13.50 -6.95
CA SER A 162 9.94 -14.53 -6.99
C SER A 162 8.85 -14.21 -8.01
N VAL A 163 8.39 -12.96 -8.10
CA VAL A 163 7.40 -12.54 -9.12
C VAL A 163 7.94 -12.75 -10.53
N LEU A 164 9.17 -12.28 -10.80
CA LEU A 164 9.79 -12.39 -12.12
C LEU A 164 10.01 -13.84 -12.52
N LYS A 165 10.49 -14.69 -11.60
CA LYS A 165 10.66 -16.11 -11.86
C LYS A 165 9.34 -16.80 -12.17
N VAL A 166 8.28 -16.54 -11.40
CA VAL A 166 6.97 -17.13 -11.70
C VAL A 166 6.43 -16.64 -13.04
N ILE A 167 6.63 -15.37 -13.40
CA ILE A 167 6.29 -14.87 -14.73
C ILE A 167 7.07 -15.62 -15.82
N GLU A 168 8.37 -15.80 -15.63
CA GLU A 168 9.24 -16.50 -16.58
C GLU A 168 8.83 -17.97 -16.75
N ASP A 169 8.55 -18.67 -15.65
CA ASP A 169 8.06 -20.05 -15.67
C ASP A 169 6.75 -20.18 -16.46
N ILE A 170 5.75 -19.34 -16.18
CA ILE A 170 4.44 -19.44 -16.83
C ILE A 170 4.44 -18.94 -18.29
N THR A 171 5.40 -18.07 -18.67
CA THR A 171 5.51 -17.55 -20.03
C THR A 171 6.34 -18.47 -20.93
N ASN A 172 7.39 -19.09 -20.38
CA ASN A 172 8.17 -20.12 -21.07
C ASN A 172 7.30 -21.34 -21.42
N ASP A 173 6.43 -21.78 -20.50
CA ASP A 173 5.47 -22.87 -20.74
C ASP A 173 4.54 -22.61 -21.94
N LYS A 174 4.31 -21.33 -22.29
CA LYS A 174 3.37 -20.92 -23.36
C LYS A 174 4.05 -20.26 -24.57
N GLY A 175 5.39 -20.18 -24.60
CA GLY A 175 6.15 -19.60 -25.71
C GLY A 175 5.95 -18.09 -25.90
N VAL A 176 5.66 -17.34 -24.84
CA VAL A 176 5.44 -15.88 -24.89
C VAL A 176 6.76 -15.12 -24.80
N ARG A 177 6.81 -13.90 -25.35
CA ARG A 177 7.97 -13.00 -25.27
C ARG A 177 8.43 -12.82 -23.81
N ALA A 178 9.73 -12.96 -23.57
CA ALA A 178 10.36 -12.61 -22.30
C ALA A 178 10.36 -11.08 -22.03
N LEU A 179 10.22 -10.70 -20.76
CA LEU A 179 10.34 -9.31 -20.34
C LEU A 179 11.76 -8.79 -20.57
N THR A 180 11.88 -7.57 -21.07
CA THR A 180 13.17 -6.88 -21.21
C THR A 180 13.70 -6.44 -19.84
N GLU A 181 15.01 -6.17 -19.75
CA GLU A 181 15.63 -5.66 -18.52
C GLU A 181 15.08 -4.29 -18.09
N ALA A 182 14.52 -3.50 -19.02
CA ALA A 182 13.84 -2.27 -18.67
C ALA A 182 12.47 -2.54 -18.02
N GLU A 183 11.71 -3.49 -18.57
CA GLU A 183 10.40 -3.89 -18.05
C GLU A 183 10.49 -4.55 -16.69
N LYS A 184 11.61 -5.20 -16.33
CA LYS A 184 11.80 -5.83 -15.02
C LYS A 184 12.08 -4.84 -13.88
N LYS A 185 12.43 -3.58 -14.18
CA LYS A 185 12.92 -2.61 -13.19
C LYS A 185 11.77 -1.96 -12.40
N PRO A 186 11.76 -2.05 -11.06
CA PRO A 186 10.77 -1.38 -10.24
C PRO A 186 11.00 0.14 -10.18
N VAL A 187 9.92 0.87 -9.88
CA VAL A 187 9.96 2.31 -9.63
C VAL A 187 10.05 2.54 -8.11
N LEU A 188 11.12 3.21 -7.68
CA LEU A 188 11.30 3.62 -6.29
C LEU A 188 10.56 4.92 -6.03
N ASN A 189 9.83 4.99 -4.91
CA ASN A 189 9.28 6.23 -4.43
C ASN A 189 10.41 7.14 -3.94
N ASN A 190 10.19 8.45 -3.97
CA ASN A 190 11.17 9.38 -3.43
C ASN A 190 11.10 9.40 -1.90
N ILE A 191 11.70 8.39 -1.28
CA ILE A 191 11.73 8.16 0.17
C ILE A 191 12.55 9.20 0.94
N PHE A 192 13.30 10.07 0.23
CA PHE A 192 14.15 11.11 0.82
C PHE A 192 13.55 12.52 0.75
N ILE A 193 12.49 12.75 -0.02
CA ILE A 193 11.76 14.03 0.02
C ILE A 193 10.99 14.10 1.35
N ARG A 194 11.34 15.09 2.17
CA ARG A 194 10.80 15.34 3.51
C ARG A 194 9.79 16.48 3.55
#